data_AF-A0A935JRG2-F1
#
_entry.id   AF-A0A935JRG2-F1
#
_cell.length_a   1.000
_cell.length_b   1.000
_cell.length_c   1.000
_cell.angle_alpha   90.00
_cell.angle_beta   90.00
_cell.angle_gamma   90.00
#
_symmetry.space_group_name_H-M   'P 1'
#
loop_
_entity.id
_entity.type
_entity.pdbx_description
1 polymer ?
#
loop_
_entity_poly.entity_id
_entity_poly.type
_entity_poly.pdbx_seq_one_letter_code
_entity_poly.pdbx_strand_id
1 'polypeptide(L)'
;MELFQKLGKEIENLWLEQNYNEDLFPAICKDALIRADLPSKLSAWDVVEWALSEYELPRQRDLGGRFADPPITIFSGLRFQIDVYFWFEGTTATHEHSFCGAFQVLLGSSIHSWYEFETHQAINTYTQLGEMRLKDCDLLKVGDVQEIWAGSQYIHALFHLDQPSATIVVRTDRAPLHLPQFAYYKPGLAIDPFFEQDTAIKKLQVMGTLIRAKRDDADDIIGKMLKGSDLQTSFNILSRLRGLLKANKISQLFKLDGPRERFDKFLQIVIDRHGEGGEMFRAVFEHNDVIDHIMEQRGFVADPEQRFFMALLLNVDGRERIFSLIKQRFPAIEPVEKVLDWVFDLSQTRVMGVEVSNALGIPNFGENEMFVLEHLLHGKTDQEVIAAAEPGVNPDDLIVSIERVRNAIIFRPLLA
;
A
#
# COMPACT_ATOMS: atom_id res chain seq x y z
N MET A 1 -26.72 12.22 12.03
CA MET A 1 -27.10 11.33 10.90
C MET A 1 -28.10 11.93 9.93
N GLU A 2 -29.03 12.80 10.35
CA GLU A 2 -29.92 13.52 9.43
C GLU A 2 -29.16 14.26 8.31
N LEU A 3 -27.96 14.76 8.59
CA LEU A 3 -27.06 15.37 7.61
C LEU A 3 -26.70 14.40 6.47
N PHE A 4 -26.34 13.15 6.77
CA PHE A 4 -26.06 12.12 5.77
C PHE A 4 -27.32 11.73 4.99
N GLN A 5 -28.49 11.69 5.64
CA GLN A 5 -29.76 11.42 4.97
C GLN A 5 -30.14 12.55 4.00
N LYS A 6 -29.88 13.81 4.37
CA LYS A 6 -30.08 14.97 3.50
C LYS A 6 -29.12 14.91 2.29
N LEU A 7 -27.84 14.61 2.53
CA LEU A 7 -26.85 14.44 1.48
C LEU A 7 -27.25 13.33 0.50
N GLY A 8 -27.65 12.15 1.00
CA GLY A 8 -28.09 11.04 0.17
C GLY A 8 -29.31 11.39 -0.69
N LYS A 9 -30.31 12.09 -0.13
CA LYS A 9 -31.48 12.56 -0.88
C LYS A 9 -31.12 13.60 -1.96
N GLU A 10 -30.18 14.50 -1.65
CA GLU A 10 -29.69 15.48 -2.63
C GLU A 10 -29.02 14.78 -3.82
N ILE A 11 -28.10 13.86 -3.55
CA ILE A 11 -27.38 13.11 -4.59
C ILE A 11 -28.35 12.26 -5.43
N GLU A 12 -29.29 11.55 -4.81
CA GLU A 12 -30.30 10.76 -5.53
C GLU A 12 -31.11 11.63 -6.49
N ASN A 13 -31.59 12.80 -6.04
CA ASN A 13 -32.39 13.69 -6.89
C ASN A 13 -31.57 14.24 -8.07
N LEU A 14 -30.36 14.72 -7.82
CA LEU A 14 -29.47 15.25 -8.86
C LEU A 14 -29.11 14.17 -9.88
N TRP A 15 -28.84 12.95 -9.43
CA TRP A 15 -28.47 11.85 -10.31
C TRP A 15 -29.66 11.33 -11.12
N LEU A 16 -30.86 11.29 -10.51
CA LEU A 16 -32.11 10.97 -11.21
C LEU A 16 -32.40 11.96 -12.35
N GLU A 17 -32.17 13.25 -12.16
CA GLU A 17 -32.30 14.27 -13.22
C GLU A 17 -31.36 14.01 -14.41
N GLN A 18 -30.24 13.33 -14.17
CA GLN A 18 -29.29 12.88 -15.19
C GLN A 18 -29.55 11.45 -15.69
N ASN A 19 -30.74 10.90 -15.42
CA ASN A 19 -31.12 9.52 -15.75
C ASN A 19 -30.17 8.46 -15.20
N TYR A 20 -29.57 8.72 -14.03
CA TYR A 20 -28.58 7.84 -13.41
C TYR A 20 -27.34 7.57 -14.28
N ASN A 21 -26.90 8.53 -15.10
CA ASN A 21 -25.67 8.40 -15.88
C ASN A 21 -24.44 8.27 -14.96
N GLU A 22 -23.75 7.12 -15.01
CA GLU A 22 -22.58 6.83 -14.18
C GLU A 22 -21.38 7.74 -14.44
N ASP A 23 -21.23 8.29 -15.65
CA ASP A 23 -20.13 9.18 -16.02
C ASP A 23 -20.25 10.55 -15.32
N LEU A 24 -21.47 10.95 -14.93
CA LEU A 24 -21.72 12.22 -14.24
C LEU A 24 -21.74 12.05 -12.71
N PHE A 25 -21.85 10.82 -12.22
CA PHE A 25 -22.01 10.54 -10.79
C PHE A 25 -20.84 11.02 -9.91
N PRO A 26 -19.56 10.86 -10.31
CA PRO A 26 -18.44 11.36 -9.52
C PRO A 26 -18.52 12.85 -9.23
N ALA A 27 -18.77 13.66 -10.26
CA ALA A 27 -18.88 15.11 -10.14
C ALA A 27 -20.07 15.52 -9.26
N ILE A 28 -21.23 14.88 -9.44
CA ILE A 28 -22.42 15.09 -8.58
C ILE A 28 -22.07 14.82 -7.11
N CYS A 29 -21.41 13.71 -6.82
CA CYS A 29 -21.04 13.33 -5.46
C CYS A 29 -20.05 14.32 -4.84
N LYS A 30 -19.01 14.70 -5.58
CA LYS A 30 -18.00 15.66 -5.11
C LYS A 30 -18.64 17.00 -4.79
N ASP A 31 -19.43 17.55 -5.70
CA ASP A 31 -20.06 18.84 -5.50
C ASP A 31 -21.03 18.82 -4.30
N ALA A 32 -21.77 17.72 -4.13
CA ALA A 32 -22.66 17.54 -2.99
C ALA A 32 -21.89 17.41 -1.66
N LEU A 33 -20.77 16.68 -1.63
CA LEU A 33 -19.90 16.57 -0.45
C LEU A 33 -19.31 17.93 -0.06
N ILE A 34 -18.81 18.70 -1.03
CA ILE A 34 -18.29 20.06 -0.81
C ILE A 34 -19.38 20.97 -0.22
N ARG A 35 -20.59 20.98 -0.79
CA ARG A 35 -21.70 21.79 -0.27
C ARG A 35 -22.16 21.34 1.11
N ALA A 36 -22.16 20.03 1.36
CA ALA A 36 -22.60 19.47 2.63
C ALA A 36 -21.63 19.80 3.76
N ASP A 37 -20.33 19.93 3.47
CA ASP A 37 -19.27 20.32 4.41
C ASP A 37 -19.44 19.60 5.76
N LEU A 38 -19.55 18.27 5.69
CA LEU A 38 -19.77 17.44 6.87
C LEU A 38 -18.62 17.54 7.88
N PRO A 39 -17.33 17.63 7.47
CA PRO A 39 -16.24 17.72 8.42
C PRO A 39 -16.28 18.95 9.34
N SER A 40 -16.97 20.04 8.97
CA SER A 40 -17.15 21.20 9.85
C SER A 40 -18.34 21.07 10.83
N LYS A 41 -19.17 20.04 10.66
CA LYS A 41 -20.48 19.89 11.33
C LYS A 41 -20.59 18.67 12.23
N LEU A 42 -19.75 17.67 12.04
CA LEU A 42 -19.75 16.44 12.82
C LEU A 42 -18.35 15.84 12.94
N SER A 43 -18.14 15.06 13.99
CA SER A 43 -16.93 14.29 14.19
C SER A 43 -17.07 12.87 13.63
N ALA A 44 -15.95 12.23 13.29
CA ALA A 44 -15.97 10.80 12.95
C ALA A 44 -16.50 9.94 14.11
N TRP A 45 -16.32 10.37 15.36
CA TRP A 45 -16.80 9.64 16.54
C TRP A 45 -18.32 9.69 16.68
N ASP A 46 -18.97 10.75 16.20
CA ASP A 46 -20.44 10.85 16.17
C ASP A 46 -21.05 9.70 15.33
N VAL A 47 -20.32 9.23 14.32
CA VAL A 47 -20.71 8.08 13.48
C VAL A 47 -20.65 6.78 14.28
N VAL A 48 -19.59 6.59 15.06
CA VAL A 48 -19.40 5.40 15.90
C VAL A 48 -20.44 5.36 17.02
N GLU A 49 -20.62 6.46 17.73
CA GLU A 49 -21.61 6.59 18.79
C GLU A 49 -23.02 6.31 18.26
N TRP A 50 -23.36 6.89 17.11
CA TRP A 50 -24.63 6.61 16.44
C TRP A 50 -24.78 5.12 16.11
N ALA A 51 -23.79 4.51 15.46
CA ALA A 51 -23.86 3.12 15.02
C ALA A 51 -24.04 2.13 16.18
N LEU A 52 -23.46 2.44 17.36
CA LEU A 52 -23.63 1.64 18.57
C LEU A 52 -24.97 1.88 19.28
N SER A 53 -25.56 3.06 19.09
CA SER A 53 -26.84 3.43 19.72
C SER A 53 -28.07 2.93 18.97
N GLU A 54 -27.94 2.70 17.65
CA GLU A 54 -29.05 2.24 16.82
C GLU A 54 -29.37 0.77 17.02
N TYR A 55 -30.66 0.45 17.08
CA TYR A 55 -31.11 -0.94 17.10
C TYR A 55 -30.95 -1.62 15.74
N GLU A 56 -31.17 -0.87 14.66
CA GLU A 56 -31.07 -1.36 13.28
C GLU A 56 -30.30 -0.37 12.42
N LEU A 57 -29.20 -0.83 11.83
CA LEU A 57 -28.42 -0.05 10.88
C LEU A 57 -29.04 -0.14 9.47
N PRO A 58 -28.77 0.83 8.59
CA PRO A 58 -29.00 0.68 7.16
C PRO A 58 -28.37 -0.60 6.63
N ARG A 59 -28.82 -1.07 5.47
CA ARG A 59 -28.25 -2.27 4.83
C ARG A 59 -26.74 -2.09 4.61
N GLN A 60 -25.95 -2.81 5.40
CA GLN A 60 -24.48 -2.84 5.30
C GLN A 60 -24.06 -3.69 4.08
N ARG A 61 -23.05 -3.24 3.32
CA ARG A 61 -22.54 -4.01 2.16
C ARG A 61 -21.33 -4.86 2.45
N ASP A 62 -20.41 -4.38 3.29
CA ASP A 62 -19.22 -5.13 3.69
C ASP A 62 -19.37 -5.65 5.12
N LEU A 63 -20.26 -6.62 5.29
CA LEU A 63 -20.50 -7.27 6.60
C LEU A 63 -19.23 -7.92 7.18
N GLY A 64 -18.29 -8.29 6.32
CA GLY A 64 -17.03 -8.91 6.74
C GLY A 64 -15.97 -7.90 7.18
N GLY A 65 -16.18 -6.60 6.95
CA GLY A 65 -15.22 -5.54 7.25
C GLY A 65 -13.86 -5.80 6.61
N ARG A 66 -13.84 -6.26 5.35
CA ARG A 66 -12.61 -6.72 4.69
C ARG A 66 -11.81 -5.58 4.08
N PHE A 67 -12.41 -4.41 3.87
CA PHE A 67 -11.73 -3.27 3.26
C PHE A 67 -11.25 -2.20 4.25
N ALA A 68 -11.98 -1.93 5.33
CA ALA A 68 -11.68 -0.87 6.30
C ALA A 68 -11.92 -1.34 7.75
N ASP A 69 -11.61 -0.50 8.75
CA ASP A 69 -11.50 -0.87 10.17
C ASP A 69 -12.45 -0.08 11.12
N PRO A 70 -13.79 -0.22 11.11
CA PRO A 70 -14.64 -0.91 10.15
C PRO A 70 -15.18 0.04 9.06
N PRO A 71 -15.74 -0.50 7.96
CA PRO A 71 -16.64 0.26 7.11
C PRO A 71 -18.04 0.34 7.75
N ILE A 72 -18.64 1.54 7.80
CA ILE A 72 -20.00 1.73 8.33
C ILE A 72 -20.87 2.39 7.26
N THR A 73 -21.89 1.68 6.77
CA THR A 73 -22.88 2.24 5.84
C THR A 73 -23.89 3.09 6.61
N ILE A 74 -23.91 4.40 6.32
CA ILE A 74 -24.76 5.40 6.99
C ILE A 74 -26.02 5.72 6.17
N PHE A 75 -25.94 5.55 4.86
CA PHE A 75 -27.05 5.74 3.94
C PHE A 75 -27.04 4.63 2.89
N SER A 76 -28.21 4.06 2.62
CA SER A 76 -28.40 3.05 1.57
C SER A 76 -29.51 3.53 0.64
N GLY A 77 -29.13 3.94 -0.57
CA GLY A 77 -30.04 4.31 -1.64
C GLY A 77 -30.37 3.11 -2.53
N LEU A 78 -31.07 3.37 -3.64
CA LEU A 78 -31.42 2.32 -4.60
C LEU A 78 -30.21 1.84 -5.42
N ARG A 79 -29.29 2.74 -5.76
CA ARG A 79 -28.18 2.50 -6.70
C ARG A 79 -26.79 2.88 -6.17
N PHE A 80 -26.75 3.53 -5.01
CA PHE A 80 -25.54 3.99 -4.37
C PHE A 80 -25.69 4.00 -2.84
N GLN A 81 -24.59 4.24 -2.15
CA GLN A 81 -24.56 4.35 -0.70
C GLN A 81 -23.55 5.38 -0.22
N ILE A 82 -23.66 5.70 1.07
CA ILE A 82 -22.67 6.51 1.78
C ILE A 82 -22.12 5.68 2.93
N ASP A 83 -20.82 5.43 2.86
CA ASP A 83 -20.05 4.74 3.88
C ASP A 83 -19.13 5.73 4.61
N VAL A 84 -18.80 5.43 5.86
CA VAL A 84 -17.65 6.02 6.56
C VAL A 84 -16.64 4.91 6.81
N TYR A 85 -15.43 5.08 6.27
CA TYR A 85 -14.34 4.13 6.42
C TYR A 85 -13.35 4.65 7.45
N PHE A 86 -13.07 3.84 8.45
CA PHE A 86 -12.03 4.09 9.45
C PHE A 86 -10.77 3.31 9.11
N TRP A 87 -9.61 3.91 9.42
CA TRP A 87 -8.31 3.31 9.19
C TRP A 87 -7.43 3.50 10.42
N PHE A 88 -7.01 2.40 11.01
CA PHE A 88 -6.10 2.42 12.16
C PHE A 88 -4.68 2.10 11.74
N GLU A 89 -4.48 0.98 11.07
CA GLU A 89 -3.15 0.52 10.67
C GLU A 89 -2.96 0.54 9.14
N GLY A 90 -4.06 0.69 8.39
CA GLY A 90 -4.16 0.35 6.99
C GLY A 90 -3.52 1.30 5.98
N THR A 91 -2.96 0.68 4.96
CA THR A 91 -2.69 1.25 3.64
C THR A 91 -3.58 0.53 2.66
N THR A 92 -4.19 1.22 1.70
CA THR A 92 -4.93 0.51 0.66
C THR A 92 -3.96 -0.14 -0.31
N ALA A 93 -4.26 -1.34 -0.81
CA ALA A 93 -3.59 -1.84 -2.01
C ALA A 93 -3.73 -0.81 -3.16
N THR A 94 -2.79 -0.78 -4.09
CA THR A 94 -3.01 -0.03 -5.34
C THR A 94 -4.09 -0.73 -6.14
N HIS A 95 -5.18 -0.03 -6.45
CA HIS A 95 -6.35 -0.63 -7.09
C HIS A 95 -7.08 0.37 -7.99
N GLU A 96 -7.87 -0.17 -8.91
CA GLU A 96 -8.96 0.54 -9.58
C GLU A 96 -10.30 0.20 -8.92
N HIS A 97 -11.39 0.76 -9.44
CA HIS A 97 -12.73 0.59 -8.90
C HIS A 97 -13.69 0.00 -9.92
N SER A 98 -14.41 -1.06 -9.57
CA SER A 98 -15.60 -1.48 -10.32
C SER A 98 -16.85 -0.73 -9.86
N PHE A 99 -16.71 0.54 -9.48
CA PHE A 99 -17.75 1.48 -9.08
C PHE A 99 -17.25 2.92 -9.34
N CYS A 100 -18.14 3.90 -9.23
CA CYS A 100 -17.79 5.31 -9.33
C CYS A 100 -18.42 6.11 -8.18
N GLY A 101 -17.94 7.33 -7.93
CA GLY A 101 -18.46 8.19 -6.87
C GLY A 101 -17.46 9.26 -6.44
N ALA A 102 -17.43 9.58 -5.15
CA ALA A 102 -16.46 10.52 -4.59
C ALA A 102 -16.20 10.20 -3.11
N PHE A 103 -15.06 10.65 -2.60
CA PHE A 103 -14.75 10.57 -1.18
C PHE A 103 -14.31 11.92 -0.60
N GLN A 104 -14.55 12.11 0.70
CA GLN A 104 -14.14 13.30 1.45
C GLN A 104 -13.42 12.90 2.75
N VAL A 105 -12.29 13.52 3.03
CA VAL A 105 -11.55 13.28 4.28
C VAL A 105 -12.31 13.89 5.45
N LEU A 106 -12.68 13.05 6.43
CA LEU A 106 -13.43 13.44 7.62
C LEU A 106 -12.53 13.60 8.85
N LEU A 107 -11.50 12.77 8.99
CA LEU A 107 -10.55 12.81 10.11
C LEU A 107 -9.15 12.42 9.63
N GLY A 108 -8.15 13.16 10.08
CA GLY A 108 -6.75 12.90 9.77
C GLY A 108 -6.33 13.38 8.37
N SER A 109 -5.27 12.77 7.86
CA SER A 109 -4.65 13.09 6.58
C SER A 109 -4.12 11.83 5.89
N SER A 110 -3.97 11.90 4.58
CA SER A 110 -3.46 10.79 3.78
C SER A 110 -2.60 11.28 2.62
N ILE A 111 -1.57 10.50 2.28
CA ILE A 111 -0.93 10.61 0.97
C ILE A 111 -1.79 9.86 -0.04
N HIS A 112 -2.15 10.51 -1.13
CA HIS A 112 -2.96 9.95 -2.21
C HIS A 112 -2.13 9.89 -3.48
N SER A 113 -1.79 8.67 -3.90
CA SER A 113 -1.00 8.44 -5.11
C SER A 113 -1.88 7.95 -6.24
N TRP A 114 -1.74 8.56 -7.42
CA TRP A 114 -2.44 8.19 -8.65
C TRP A 114 -1.46 7.53 -9.61
N TYR A 115 -1.91 6.48 -10.28
CA TYR A 115 -1.08 5.71 -11.18
C TYR A 115 -1.73 5.61 -12.56
N GLU A 116 -0.88 5.37 -13.55
CA GLU A 116 -1.27 4.88 -14.86
C GLU A 116 -0.69 3.48 -15.03
N PHE A 117 -1.44 2.62 -15.71
CA PHE A 117 -0.99 1.28 -16.06
C PHE A 117 -1.10 1.09 -17.57
N GLU A 118 0.05 0.89 -18.22
CA GLU A 118 0.15 0.62 -19.64
C GLU A 118 0.20 -0.90 -19.85
N THR A 119 -0.89 -1.49 -20.33
CA THR A 119 -0.95 -2.93 -20.58
C THR A 119 -0.10 -3.30 -21.79
N HIS A 120 0.94 -4.11 -21.57
CA HIS A 120 1.75 -4.69 -22.64
C HIS A 120 1.21 -6.04 -23.10
N GLN A 121 0.66 -6.82 -22.17
CA GLN A 121 0.12 -8.14 -22.45
C GLN A 121 -1.09 -8.45 -21.58
N ALA A 122 -2.25 -8.68 -22.21
CA ALA A 122 -3.40 -9.26 -21.55
C ALA A 122 -3.26 -10.79 -21.52
N ILE A 123 -3.07 -11.38 -20.34
CA ILE A 123 -2.89 -12.83 -20.17
C ILE A 123 -4.25 -13.52 -20.26
N ASN A 124 -5.23 -12.99 -19.54
CA ASN A 124 -6.63 -13.37 -19.58
C ASN A 124 -7.49 -12.20 -19.06
N THR A 125 -8.79 -12.41 -18.89
CA THR A 125 -9.72 -11.39 -18.37
C THR A 125 -9.35 -10.86 -16.98
N TYR A 126 -8.66 -11.66 -16.16
CA TYR A 126 -8.38 -11.42 -14.73
C TYR A 126 -6.90 -11.17 -14.44
N THR A 127 -6.03 -11.09 -15.45
CA THR A 127 -4.59 -10.89 -15.27
C THR A 127 -3.97 -10.18 -16.46
N GLN A 128 -3.19 -9.13 -16.18
CA GLN A 128 -2.47 -8.35 -17.18
C GLN A 128 -1.04 -8.08 -16.73
N LEU A 129 -0.13 -8.01 -17.70
CA LEU A 129 1.24 -7.55 -17.54
C LEU A 129 1.40 -6.21 -18.27
N GLY A 130 2.20 -5.32 -17.71
CA GLY A 130 2.36 -3.97 -18.20
C GLY A 130 3.41 -3.19 -17.44
N GLU A 131 3.26 -1.87 -17.47
CA GLU A 131 4.10 -0.93 -16.73
C GLU A 131 3.23 0.01 -15.90
N MET A 132 3.54 0.11 -14.61
CA MET A 132 2.86 1.00 -13.68
C MET A 132 3.72 2.24 -13.41
N ARG A 133 3.15 3.42 -13.61
CA ARG A 133 3.84 4.71 -13.39
C ARG A 133 3.05 5.59 -12.43
N LEU A 134 3.75 6.19 -11.47
CA LEU A 134 3.16 7.21 -10.58
C LEU A 134 2.91 8.50 -11.38
N LYS A 135 1.63 8.82 -11.57
CA LYS A 135 1.15 10.00 -12.29
C LYS A 135 1.18 11.24 -11.41
N ASP A 136 0.56 11.15 -10.24
CA ASP A 136 0.43 12.28 -9.32
C ASP A 136 0.44 11.80 -7.86
N CYS A 137 0.78 12.70 -6.94
CA CYS A 137 0.81 12.41 -5.51
C CYS A 137 0.45 13.65 -4.69
N ASP A 138 -0.66 13.56 -3.97
CA ASP A 138 -1.23 14.66 -3.19
C ASP A 138 -1.24 14.35 -1.69
N LEU A 139 -1.07 15.40 -0.87
CA LEU A 139 -1.35 15.35 0.56
C LEU A 139 -2.78 15.82 0.83
N LEU A 140 -3.68 14.87 1.13
CA LEU A 140 -5.07 15.17 1.47
C LEU A 140 -5.23 15.46 2.96
N LYS A 141 -6.07 16.45 3.26
CA LYS A 141 -6.42 16.93 4.60
C LYS A 141 -7.93 16.92 4.79
N VAL A 142 -8.36 17.03 6.04
CA VAL A 142 -9.78 17.14 6.41
C VAL A 142 -10.49 18.18 5.53
N GLY A 143 -11.61 17.79 4.94
CA GLY A 143 -12.41 18.62 4.03
C GLY A 143 -12.13 18.37 2.55
N ASP A 144 -10.93 17.91 2.17
CA ASP A 144 -10.58 17.64 0.78
C ASP A 144 -11.49 16.55 0.19
N VAL A 145 -11.90 16.75 -1.07
CA VAL A 145 -12.83 15.88 -1.79
C VAL A 145 -12.22 15.43 -3.11
N GLN A 146 -12.31 14.13 -3.39
CA GLN A 146 -11.80 13.50 -4.59
C GLN A 146 -12.91 12.74 -5.32
N GLU A 147 -12.96 12.88 -6.63
CA GLU A 147 -13.78 12.02 -7.49
C GLU A 147 -13.18 10.62 -7.55
N ILE A 148 -14.03 9.60 -7.69
CA ILE A 148 -13.66 8.22 -7.94
C ILE A 148 -14.22 7.83 -9.29
N TRP A 149 -13.34 7.66 -10.27
CA TRP A 149 -13.71 7.17 -11.59
C TRP A 149 -13.60 5.64 -11.65
N ALA A 150 -14.44 5.01 -12.47
CA ALA A 150 -14.44 3.55 -12.59
C ALA A 150 -13.32 3.06 -13.54
N GLY A 151 -12.80 1.86 -13.26
CA GLY A 151 -11.73 1.21 -14.01
C GLY A 151 -10.41 1.98 -13.98
N SER A 152 -9.61 1.79 -15.02
CA SER A 152 -8.22 2.25 -15.07
C SER A 152 -8.03 3.77 -15.16
N GLN A 153 -9.12 4.54 -15.24
CA GLN A 153 -9.09 6.01 -15.20
C GLN A 153 -8.63 6.54 -13.83
N TYR A 154 -8.77 5.72 -12.78
CA TYR A 154 -8.48 6.10 -11.40
C TYR A 154 -7.84 4.95 -10.64
N ILE A 155 -6.62 4.60 -11.05
CA ILE A 155 -5.78 3.67 -10.29
C ILE A 155 -5.13 4.48 -9.17
N HIS A 156 -5.40 4.12 -7.92
CA HIS A 156 -4.87 4.89 -6.80
C HIS A 156 -4.54 4.04 -5.58
N ALA A 157 -3.81 4.64 -4.66
CA ALA A 157 -3.62 4.15 -3.30
C ALA A 157 -3.63 5.32 -2.30
N LEU A 158 -4.23 5.08 -1.14
CA LEU A 158 -4.27 5.98 0.01
C LEU A 158 -3.42 5.42 1.15
N PHE A 159 -2.65 6.33 1.75
CA PHE A 159 -1.78 6.03 2.88
C PHE A 159 -2.11 6.94 4.03
N HIS A 160 -2.79 6.36 5.01
CA HIS A 160 -3.28 7.06 6.18
C HIS A 160 -2.13 7.40 7.13
N LEU A 161 -1.99 8.69 7.41
CA LEU A 161 -0.89 9.21 8.24
C LEU A 161 -1.26 9.18 9.72
N ASP A 162 -2.52 9.47 10.01
CA ASP A 162 -3.10 9.53 11.35
C ASP A 162 -3.76 8.20 11.74
N GLN A 163 -3.79 7.93 13.04
CA GLN A 163 -4.40 6.72 13.62
C GLN A 163 -5.36 7.12 14.77
N PRO A 164 -6.69 7.09 14.57
CA PRO A 164 -7.37 6.74 13.32
C PRO A 164 -7.37 7.90 12.32
N SER A 165 -7.67 7.56 11.07
CA SER A 165 -8.23 8.48 10.09
C SER A 165 -9.59 7.97 9.62
N ALA A 166 -10.40 8.86 9.04
CA ALA A 166 -11.72 8.52 8.54
C ALA A 166 -12.07 9.26 7.27
N THR A 167 -12.77 8.58 6.36
CA THR A 167 -13.16 9.10 5.05
C THR A 167 -14.64 8.79 4.80
N ILE A 168 -15.40 9.79 4.35
CA ILE A 168 -16.76 9.62 3.83
C ILE A 168 -16.64 9.17 2.38
N VAL A 169 -17.30 8.08 1.99
CA VAL A 169 -17.28 7.55 0.63
C VAL A 169 -18.70 7.45 0.12
N VAL A 170 -19.01 8.18 -0.96
CA VAL A 170 -20.23 8.00 -1.73
C VAL A 170 -19.88 7.18 -2.96
N ARG A 171 -20.56 6.06 -3.17
CA ARG A 171 -20.27 5.17 -4.31
C ARG A 171 -21.48 4.42 -4.83
N THR A 172 -21.48 4.15 -6.13
CA THR A 172 -22.45 3.23 -6.75
C THR A 172 -22.23 1.80 -6.26
N ASP A 173 -23.26 0.96 -6.41
CA ASP A 173 -23.17 -0.46 -6.05
C ASP A 173 -22.15 -1.22 -6.91
N ARG A 174 -22.05 -0.85 -8.19
CA ARG A 174 -21.16 -1.43 -9.20
C ARG A 174 -21.14 -0.55 -10.46
N ALA A 175 -20.09 -0.69 -11.25
CA ALA A 175 -19.95 -0.16 -12.60
C ALA A 175 -19.67 -1.33 -13.56
N PRO A 176 -20.69 -2.00 -14.12
CA PRO A 176 -20.53 -3.26 -14.85
C PRO A 176 -19.63 -3.19 -16.08
N LEU A 177 -19.52 -2.01 -16.71
CA LEU A 177 -18.65 -1.77 -17.86
C LEU A 177 -17.15 -1.74 -17.49
N HIS A 178 -16.83 -1.65 -16.20
CA HIS A 178 -15.47 -1.55 -15.66
C HIS A 178 -15.15 -2.75 -14.76
N LEU A 179 -15.64 -3.93 -15.14
CA LEU A 179 -15.25 -5.19 -14.53
C LEU A 179 -14.17 -5.89 -15.37
N PRO A 180 -13.23 -6.62 -14.75
CA PRO A 180 -13.08 -6.81 -13.30
C PRO A 180 -12.45 -5.59 -12.60
N GLN A 181 -12.32 -5.65 -11.27
CA GLN A 181 -11.59 -4.65 -10.49
C GLN A 181 -10.15 -5.13 -10.25
N PHE A 182 -9.16 -4.55 -10.92
CA PHE A 182 -7.76 -4.93 -10.72
C PHE A 182 -7.14 -4.38 -9.43
N ALA A 183 -6.35 -5.22 -8.76
CA ALA A 183 -5.28 -4.80 -7.87
C ALA A 183 -3.95 -4.79 -8.64
N TYR A 184 -3.14 -3.76 -8.41
CA TYR A 184 -1.89 -3.53 -9.12
C TYR A 184 -0.70 -3.75 -8.20
N TYR A 185 0.29 -4.47 -8.72
CA TYR A 185 1.54 -4.77 -8.05
C TYR A 185 2.67 -4.21 -8.91
N LYS A 186 3.42 -3.26 -8.36
CA LYS A 186 4.59 -2.69 -9.03
C LYS A 186 5.65 -3.78 -9.28
N PRO A 187 6.37 -3.75 -10.41
CA PRO A 187 6.34 -2.67 -11.40
C PRO A 187 5.29 -2.82 -12.50
N GLY A 188 4.60 -3.96 -12.62
CA GLY A 188 3.92 -4.28 -13.88
C GLY A 188 2.88 -5.39 -13.89
N LEU A 189 2.28 -5.73 -12.75
CA LEU A 189 1.28 -6.81 -12.69
C LEU A 189 -0.08 -6.27 -12.23
N ALA A 190 -1.14 -6.59 -12.96
CA ALA A 190 -2.52 -6.35 -12.56
C ALA A 190 -3.29 -7.68 -12.44
N ILE A 191 -3.93 -7.92 -11.30
CA ILE A 191 -4.70 -9.15 -11.02
C ILE A 191 -6.02 -8.79 -10.35
N ASP A 192 -7.10 -9.42 -10.80
CA ASP A 192 -8.41 -9.33 -10.12
C ASP A 192 -8.33 -10.10 -8.78
N PRO A 193 -8.39 -9.41 -7.63
CA PRO A 193 -8.28 -10.04 -6.32
C PRO A 193 -9.59 -10.76 -5.93
N PHE A 194 -10.68 -10.57 -6.67
CA PHE A 194 -11.99 -11.18 -6.43
C PHE A 194 -12.23 -12.42 -7.30
N PHE A 195 -11.29 -12.77 -8.18
CA PHE A 195 -11.40 -13.98 -8.96
C PHE A 195 -11.32 -15.22 -8.08
N GLU A 196 -12.42 -15.97 -8.01
CA GLU A 196 -12.53 -17.21 -7.25
C GLU A 196 -12.69 -18.41 -8.18
N GLN A 197 -11.83 -19.41 -7.99
CA GLN A 197 -11.99 -20.73 -8.60
C GLN A 197 -11.86 -21.80 -7.52
N ASP A 198 -12.93 -22.55 -7.27
CA ASP A 198 -13.06 -23.52 -6.18
C ASP A 198 -11.87 -24.48 -6.06
N THR A 199 -11.44 -25.04 -7.20
CA THR A 199 -10.33 -26.00 -7.23
C THR A 199 -9.00 -25.33 -6.87
N ALA A 200 -8.71 -24.15 -7.41
CA ALA A 200 -7.50 -23.41 -7.06
C ALA A 200 -7.50 -23.04 -5.56
N ILE A 201 -8.62 -22.52 -5.05
CA ILE A 201 -8.77 -22.16 -3.63
C ILE A 201 -8.52 -23.39 -2.74
N LYS A 202 -9.11 -24.53 -3.05
CA LYS A 202 -8.90 -25.77 -2.27
C LYS A 202 -7.47 -26.26 -2.35
N LYS A 203 -6.83 -26.22 -3.52
CA LYS A 203 -5.42 -26.60 -3.65
C LYS A 203 -4.50 -25.66 -2.84
N LEU A 204 -4.74 -24.35 -2.85
CA LEU A 204 -4.00 -23.38 -2.03
C LEU A 204 -4.18 -23.65 -0.52
N GLN A 205 -5.39 -24.00 -0.09
CA GLN A 205 -5.66 -24.40 1.30
C GLN A 205 -4.89 -25.67 1.69
N VAL A 206 -4.93 -26.71 0.86
CA VAL A 206 -4.23 -27.99 1.10
C VAL A 206 -2.71 -27.81 1.05
N MET A 207 -2.18 -26.98 0.17
CA MET A 207 -0.77 -26.59 0.15
C MET A 207 -0.33 -26.02 1.50
N GLY A 208 -1.15 -25.14 2.09
CA GLY A 208 -0.89 -24.60 3.43
C GLY A 208 -0.86 -25.66 4.53
N THR A 209 -1.55 -26.79 4.35
CA THR A 209 -1.48 -27.94 5.25
C THR A 209 -0.16 -28.70 5.08
N LEU A 210 0.32 -28.91 3.85
CA LEU A 210 1.60 -29.58 3.58
C LEU A 210 2.77 -28.86 4.25
N ILE A 211 2.84 -27.54 4.08
CA ILE A 211 3.90 -26.70 4.67
C ILE A 211 3.85 -26.75 6.20
N ARG A 212 2.66 -26.59 6.79
CA ARG A 212 2.49 -26.60 8.25
C ARG A 212 2.75 -27.97 8.88
N ALA A 213 2.43 -29.04 8.17
CA ALA A 213 2.74 -30.42 8.58
C ALA A 213 4.23 -30.76 8.44
N LYS A 214 5.05 -29.87 7.86
CA LYS A 214 6.50 -30.07 7.63
C LYS A 214 6.79 -31.40 6.91
N ARG A 215 5.98 -31.75 5.91
CA ARG A 215 6.23 -32.97 5.12
C ARG A 215 7.52 -32.84 4.30
N ASP A 216 8.30 -33.90 4.28
CA ASP A 216 9.57 -33.95 3.52
C ASP A 216 9.36 -33.83 2.01
N ASP A 217 8.21 -34.29 1.50
CA ASP A 217 7.85 -34.25 0.07
C ASP A 217 7.04 -33.00 -0.32
N ALA A 218 6.86 -32.04 0.59
CA ALA A 218 6.04 -30.85 0.34
C ALA A 218 6.55 -30.05 -0.87
N ASP A 219 7.86 -29.87 -1.00
CA ASP A 219 8.47 -29.06 -2.06
C ASP A 219 8.30 -29.71 -3.43
N ASP A 220 8.43 -31.03 -3.51
CA ASP A 220 8.20 -31.76 -4.76
C ASP A 220 6.75 -31.67 -5.21
N ILE A 221 5.80 -31.79 -4.28
CA ILE A 221 4.36 -31.69 -4.57
C ILE A 221 4.02 -30.28 -5.06
N ILE A 222 4.52 -29.25 -4.37
CA ILE A 222 4.28 -27.85 -4.72
C ILE A 222 4.95 -27.50 -6.05
N GLY A 223 6.18 -27.96 -6.27
CA GLY A 223 6.89 -27.78 -7.53
C GLY A 223 6.16 -28.42 -8.71
N LYS A 224 5.59 -29.63 -8.55
CA LYS A 224 4.72 -30.26 -9.56
C LYS A 224 3.47 -29.43 -9.82
N MET A 225 2.86 -28.87 -8.79
CA MET A 225 1.70 -27.99 -8.94
C MET A 225 2.05 -26.74 -9.74
N LEU A 226 3.16 -26.07 -9.44
CA LEU A 226 3.63 -24.88 -10.18
C LEU A 226 3.94 -25.20 -11.64
N LYS A 227 4.61 -26.34 -11.92
CA LYS A 227 4.90 -26.80 -13.29
C LYS A 227 3.65 -27.05 -14.13
N GLY A 228 2.49 -27.26 -13.53
CA GLY A 228 1.21 -27.46 -14.23
C GLY A 228 0.25 -26.27 -14.20
N SER A 229 0.61 -25.16 -13.54
CA SER A 229 -0.29 -24.02 -13.30
C SER A 229 -0.21 -22.98 -14.41
N ASP A 230 -1.29 -22.25 -14.68
CA ASP A 230 -1.23 -21.02 -15.48
C ASP A 230 -0.53 -19.88 -14.69
N LEU A 231 -0.27 -18.76 -15.34
CA LEU A 231 0.48 -17.63 -14.75
C LEU A 231 -0.23 -17.05 -13.51
N GLN A 232 -1.55 -16.84 -13.57
CA GLN A 232 -2.34 -16.27 -12.47
C GLN A 232 -2.35 -17.22 -11.27
N THR A 233 -2.57 -18.51 -11.51
CA THR A 233 -2.51 -19.55 -10.48
C THR A 233 -1.11 -19.65 -9.87
N SER A 234 -0.06 -19.57 -10.69
CA SER A 234 1.34 -19.53 -10.22
C SER A 234 1.60 -18.34 -9.29
N PHE A 235 1.10 -17.13 -9.62
CA PHE A 235 1.20 -15.97 -8.74
C PHE A 235 0.54 -16.22 -7.39
N ASN A 236 -0.71 -16.68 -7.40
CA ASN A 236 -1.47 -16.94 -6.17
C ASN A 236 -0.80 -17.98 -5.27
N ILE A 237 -0.18 -19.02 -5.87
CA ILE A 237 0.63 -20.00 -5.14
C ILE A 237 1.83 -19.34 -4.50
N LEU A 238 2.64 -18.60 -5.27
CA LEU A 238 3.85 -17.94 -4.76
C LEU A 238 3.52 -16.90 -3.67
N SER A 239 2.52 -16.05 -3.88
CA SER A 239 2.05 -15.06 -2.91
C SER A 239 1.64 -15.72 -1.59
N ARG A 240 0.92 -16.85 -1.65
CA ARG A 240 0.54 -17.61 -0.45
C ARG A 240 1.74 -18.29 0.21
N LEU A 241 2.66 -18.87 -0.57
CA LEU A 241 3.88 -19.50 -0.06
C LEU A 241 4.76 -18.49 0.65
N ARG A 242 4.96 -17.30 0.08
CA ARG A 242 5.72 -16.21 0.69
C ARG A 242 5.21 -15.90 2.10
N GLY A 243 3.90 -15.72 2.26
CA GLY A 243 3.29 -15.49 3.58
C GLY A 243 3.51 -16.65 4.56
N LEU A 244 3.35 -17.90 4.09
CA LEU A 244 3.56 -19.09 4.93
C LEU A 244 5.03 -19.28 5.36
N LEU A 245 5.98 -18.98 4.47
CA LEU A 245 7.41 -19.08 4.75
C LEU A 245 7.89 -17.97 5.69
N LYS A 246 7.36 -16.74 5.56
CA LYS A 246 7.64 -15.62 6.48
C LYS A 246 7.07 -15.85 7.88
N ALA A 247 5.87 -16.43 8.00
CA ALA A 247 5.21 -16.66 9.30
C ALA A 247 5.96 -17.64 10.23
N ASN A 248 6.96 -18.37 9.73
CA ASN A 248 7.72 -19.36 10.48
C ASN A 248 8.88 -18.69 11.28
N LYS A 249 8.53 -17.73 12.15
CA LYS A 249 9.44 -16.87 12.93
C LYS A 249 10.57 -17.61 13.67
N ILE A 250 10.35 -18.88 14.02
CA ILE A 250 11.36 -19.72 14.67
C ILE A 250 12.57 -19.97 13.74
N SER A 251 12.38 -20.09 12.42
CA SER A 251 13.50 -20.27 11.48
C SER A 251 14.30 -18.98 11.24
N GLN A 252 13.66 -17.81 11.37
CA GLN A 252 14.33 -16.51 11.29
C GLN A 252 15.26 -16.26 12.49
N LEU A 253 14.85 -16.69 13.70
CA LEU A 253 15.67 -16.63 14.92
C LEU A 253 16.96 -17.47 14.86
N PHE A 254 17.09 -18.39 13.90
CA PHE A 254 18.28 -19.23 13.73
C PHE A 254 19.04 -18.98 12.42
N LYS A 255 18.74 -17.89 11.68
CA LYS A 255 19.44 -17.48 10.45
C LYS A 255 19.66 -18.62 9.45
N LEU A 256 18.66 -19.48 9.27
CA LEU A 256 18.71 -20.48 8.21
C LEU A 256 18.31 -19.78 6.92
N ASP A 257 19.21 -19.73 5.93
CA ASP A 257 18.94 -19.23 4.56
C ASP A 257 17.78 -19.98 3.84
N GLY A 258 17.29 -21.05 4.47
CA GLY A 258 16.27 -21.96 3.95
C GLY A 258 14.99 -21.32 3.42
N PRO A 259 14.29 -20.38 4.10
CA PRO A 259 13.01 -19.88 3.60
C PRO A 259 13.13 -19.07 2.30
N ARG A 260 14.16 -18.22 2.18
CA ARG A 260 14.39 -17.41 0.98
C ARG A 260 14.85 -18.28 -0.18
N GLU A 261 15.87 -19.11 0.04
CA GLU A 261 16.34 -20.04 -1.00
C GLU A 261 15.24 -21.00 -1.47
N ARG A 262 14.39 -21.48 -0.54
CA ARG A 262 13.24 -22.32 -0.87
C ARG A 262 12.20 -21.56 -1.71
N PHE A 263 11.92 -20.31 -1.39
CA PHE A 263 11.06 -19.46 -2.21
C PHE A 263 11.66 -19.23 -3.61
N ASP A 264 12.95 -18.92 -3.69
CA ASP A 264 13.66 -18.68 -4.94
C ASP A 264 13.64 -19.91 -5.85
N LYS A 265 13.73 -21.12 -5.30
CA LYS A 265 13.54 -22.38 -6.06
C LYS A 265 12.14 -22.48 -6.70
N PHE A 266 11.09 -22.09 -5.98
CA PHE A 266 9.73 -22.09 -6.54
C PHE A 266 9.53 -20.99 -7.57
N LEU A 267 10.09 -19.81 -7.34
CA LEU A 267 10.08 -18.72 -8.31
C LEU A 267 10.80 -19.13 -9.59
N GLN A 268 11.94 -19.82 -9.49
CA GLN A 268 12.67 -20.33 -10.66
C GLN A 268 11.82 -21.32 -11.48
N ILE A 269 11.05 -22.21 -10.85
CA ILE A 269 10.13 -23.10 -11.56
C ILE A 269 9.10 -22.31 -12.38
N VAL A 270 8.62 -21.19 -11.84
CA VAL A 270 7.64 -20.32 -12.52
C VAL A 270 8.31 -19.55 -13.66
N ILE A 271 9.54 -19.08 -13.48
CA ILE A 271 10.34 -18.43 -14.53
C ILE A 271 10.61 -19.40 -15.68
N ASP A 272 11.09 -20.61 -15.39
CA ASP A 272 11.38 -21.63 -16.40
C ASP A 272 10.12 -21.97 -17.23
N ARG A 273 8.94 -21.87 -16.61
CA ARG A 273 7.66 -22.18 -17.26
C ARG A 273 7.07 -21.02 -18.06
N HIS A 274 7.15 -19.80 -17.53
CA HIS A 274 6.41 -18.65 -18.05
C HIS A 274 7.31 -17.55 -18.66
N GLY A 275 8.63 -17.73 -18.64
CA GLY A 275 9.59 -16.79 -19.21
C GLY A 275 9.47 -15.40 -18.57
N GLU A 276 9.31 -14.38 -19.42
CA GLU A 276 9.19 -12.97 -19.00
C GLU A 276 8.08 -12.74 -17.98
N GLY A 277 6.95 -13.45 -18.06
CA GLY A 277 5.87 -13.34 -17.07
C GLY A 277 6.29 -13.83 -15.69
N GLY A 278 7.17 -14.83 -15.62
CA GLY A 278 7.76 -15.30 -14.36
C GLY A 278 8.82 -14.33 -13.83
N GLU A 279 9.62 -13.71 -14.70
CA GLU A 279 10.60 -12.69 -14.27
C GLU A 279 9.91 -11.43 -13.74
N MET A 280 8.74 -11.05 -14.29
CA MET A 280 7.91 -9.99 -13.72
C MET A 280 7.55 -10.27 -12.25
N PHE A 281 7.28 -11.53 -11.89
CA PHE A 281 6.98 -11.88 -10.50
C PHE A 281 8.15 -11.67 -9.56
N ARG A 282 9.39 -11.89 -10.03
CA ARG A 282 10.59 -11.59 -9.24
C ARG A 282 10.61 -10.13 -8.83
N ALA A 283 10.48 -9.22 -9.79
CA ALA A 283 10.45 -7.78 -9.55
C ALA A 283 9.28 -7.38 -8.64
N VAL A 284 8.10 -7.98 -8.83
CA VAL A 284 6.92 -7.76 -7.96
C VAL A 284 7.18 -8.19 -6.53
N PHE A 285 7.74 -9.39 -6.31
CA PHE A 285 7.97 -9.89 -4.95
C PHE A 285 9.10 -9.14 -4.25
N GLU A 286 10.15 -8.73 -4.97
CA GLU A 286 11.20 -7.86 -4.44
C GLU A 286 10.64 -6.50 -4.02
N HIS A 287 9.75 -5.91 -4.82
CA HIS A 287 9.07 -4.67 -4.44
C HIS A 287 8.16 -4.86 -3.22
N ASN A 288 7.39 -5.95 -3.18
CA ASN A 288 6.56 -6.28 -2.02
C ASN A 288 7.40 -6.53 -0.76
N ASP A 289 8.64 -7.03 -0.87
CA ASP A 289 9.55 -7.17 0.27
C ASP A 289 9.99 -5.81 0.82
N VAL A 290 10.17 -4.80 -0.04
CA VAL A 290 10.41 -3.41 0.37
C VAL A 290 9.21 -2.88 1.14
N ILE A 291 8.00 -3.05 0.58
CA ILE A 291 6.75 -2.60 1.22
C ILE A 291 6.57 -3.26 2.59
N ASP A 292 6.64 -4.59 2.66
CA ASP A 292 6.48 -5.34 3.91
C ASP A 292 7.48 -4.87 4.96
N HIS A 293 8.75 -4.67 4.58
CA HIS A 293 9.79 -4.21 5.50
C HIS A 293 9.46 -2.83 6.11
N ILE A 294 9.06 -1.86 5.27
CA ILE A 294 8.70 -0.52 5.74
C ILE A 294 7.43 -0.57 6.61
N MET A 295 6.43 -1.39 6.23
CA MET A 295 5.22 -1.58 7.04
C MET A 295 5.53 -2.20 8.41
N GLU A 296 6.40 -3.21 8.46
CA GLU A 296 6.87 -3.81 9.71
C GLU A 296 7.57 -2.77 10.59
N GLN A 297 8.47 -1.95 10.02
CA GLN A 297 9.14 -0.86 10.76
C GLN A 297 8.15 0.20 11.26
N ARG A 298 7.19 0.61 10.43
CA ARG A 298 6.15 1.59 10.79
C ARG A 298 5.31 1.11 11.99
N GLY A 299 5.16 -0.20 12.18
CA GLY A 299 4.49 -0.79 13.35
C GLY A 299 5.13 -0.41 14.69
N PHE A 300 6.41 -0.04 14.71
CA PHE A 300 7.13 0.39 15.93
C PHE A 300 7.13 1.90 16.13
N VAL A 301 6.58 2.68 15.20
CA VAL A 301 6.66 4.14 15.18
C VAL A 301 5.31 4.75 15.53
N ALA A 302 5.26 5.48 16.64
CA ALA A 302 4.06 6.21 17.08
C ALA A 302 4.07 7.69 16.69
N ASP A 303 5.25 8.29 16.48
CA ASP A 303 5.37 9.71 16.15
C ASP A 303 4.73 10.04 14.78
N PRO A 304 3.82 11.02 14.70
CA PRO A 304 3.13 11.34 13.45
C PRO A 304 4.05 11.80 12.31
N GLU A 305 5.14 12.52 12.60
CA GLU A 305 6.05 12.99 11.55
C GLU A 305 6.91 11.86 11.00
N GLN A 306 7.39 10.97 11.86
CA GLN A 306 8.11 9.78 11.44
C GLN A 306 7.20 8.81 10.66
N ARG A 307 5.91 8.68 11.05
CA ARG A 307 4.93 7.92 10.26
C ARG A 307 4.68 8.56 8.90
N PHE A 308 4.67 9.89 8.81
CA PHE A 308 4.63 10.60 7.53
C PHE A 308 5.85 10.28 6.67
N PHE A 309 7.05 10.29 7.25
CA PHE A 309 8.26 9.90 6.53
C PHE A 309 8.21 8.46 6.00
N MET A 310 7.82 7.50 6.85
CA MET A 310 7.64 6.10 6.43
C MET A 310 6.60 5.96 5.31
N ALA A 311 5.51 6.75 5.36
CA ALA A 311 4.50 6.76 4.30
C ALA A 311 5.03 7.37 2.99
N LEU A 312 5.95 8.34 3.03
CA LEU A 312 6.62 8.84 1.82
C LEU A 312 7.49 7.75 1.19
N LEU A 313 8.34 7.10 2.00
CA LEU A 313 9.22 6.02 1.54
C LEU A 313 8.45 4.85 0.92
N LEU A 314 7.28 4.53 1.47
CA LEU A 314 6.48 3.41 0.99
C LEU A 314 5.89 3.66 -0.42
N ASN A 315 5.59 4.91 -0.77
CA ASN A 315 4.58 5.20 -1.81
C ASN A 315 5.02 6.14 -2.90
N VAL A 316 5.98 6.99 -2.58
CA VAL A 316 6.45 8.03 -3.46
C VAL A 316 7.73 7.55 -4.10
N ASP A 317 7.67 7.36 -5.42
CA ASP A 317 8.85 6.98 -6.18
C ASP A 317 9.70 8.23 -6.45
N GLY A 318 10.96 8.20 -6.01
CA GLY A 318 11.98 9.18 -6.34
C GLY A 318 12.15 10.30 -5.32
N ARG A 319 13.42 10.62 -5.05
CA ARG A 319 13.89 11.61 -4.09
C ARG A 319 13.24 12.99 -4.25
N GLU A 320 13.19 13.51 -5.47
CA GLU A 320 12.69 14.87 -5.73
C GLU A 320 11.20 15.02 -5.36
N ARG A 321 10.38 13.99 -5.61
CA ARG A 321 8.96 13.99 -5.22
C ARG A 321 8.79 13.90 -3.71
N ILE A 322 9.58 13.05 -3.05
CA ILE A 322 9.62 12.97 -1.59
C ILE A 322 9.97 14.34 -0.99
N PHE A 323 11.01 15.00 -1.51
CA PHE A 323 11.44 16.32 -1.03
C PHE A 323 10.38 17.40 -1.27
N SER A 324 9.67 17.37 -2.40
CA SER A 324 8.56 18.28 -2.68
C SER A 324 7.44 18.15 -1.63
N LEU A 325 7.03 16.92 -1.29
CA LEU A 325 5.99 16.67 -0.28
C LEU A 325 6.44 17.06 1.13
N ILE A 326 7.72 16.84 1.46
CA ILE A 326 8.30 17.33 2.71
C ILE A 326 8.23 18.86 2.75
N LYS A 327 8.62 19.56 1.68
CA LYS A 327 8.58 21.02 1.62
C LYS A 327 7.14 21.56 1.68
N GLN A 328 6.17 20.85 1.10
CA GLN A 328 4.75 21.22 1.19
C GLN A 328 4.24 21.15 2.64
N ARG A 329 4.65 20.15 3.41
CA ARG A 329 4.24 19.98 4.82
C ARG A 329 5.07 20.83 5.78
N PHE A 330 6.36 21.01 5.51
CA PHE A 330 7.32 21.76 6.32
C PHE A 330 8.04 22.84 5.49
N PRO A 331 7.37 23.94 5.11
CA PRO A 331 7.93 24.92 4.16
C PRO A 331 9.21 25.61 4.63
N ALA A 332 9.40 25.72 5.95
CA ALA A 332 10.51 26.45 6.57
C ALA A 332 11.78 25.59 6.76
N ILE A 333 11.71 24.28 6.54
CA ILE A 333 12.82 23.35 6.80
C ILE A 333 13.37 22.86 5.45
N GLU A 334 14.68 22.62 5.38
CA GLU A 334 15.27 21.98 4.21
C GLU A 334 14.98 20.47 4.19
N PRO A 335 14.51 19.90 3.06
CA PRO A 335 14.07 18.50 3.04
C PRO A 335 15.14 17.49 3.46
N VAL A 336 16.41 17.73 3.09
CA VAL A 336 17.52 16.85 3.46
C VAL A 336 17.72 16.86 4.97
N GLU A 337 17.78 18.04 5.60
CA GLU A 337 17.89 18.16 7.05
C GLU A 337 16.76 17.42 7.76
N LYS A 338 15.52 17.60 7.28
CA LYS A 338 14.35 16.94 7.88
C LYS A 338 14.40 15.41 7.75
N VAL A 339 14.88 14.89 6.61
CA VAL A 339 15.11 13.45 6.43
C VAL A 339 16.16 12.94 7.40
N LEU A 340 17.27 13.65 7.55
CA LEU A 340 18.35 13.26 8.46
C LEU A 340 17.88 13.26 9.92
N ASP A 341 17.09 14.24 10.35
CA ASP A 341 16.48 14.27 11.69
C ASP A 341 15.61 13.01 11.93
N TRP A 342 14.71 12.69 11.00
CA TRP A 342 13.87 11.50 11.14
C TRP A 342 14.67 10.20 11.13
N VAL A 343 15.67 10.09 10.26
CA VAL A 343 16.55 8.91 10.22
C VAL A 343 17.32 8.77 11.52
N PHE A 344 17.85 9.87 12.06
CA PHE A 344 18.50 9.87 13.36
C PHE A 344 17.55 9.38 14.46
N ASP A 345 16.36 9.94 14.58
CA ASP A 345 15.41 9.55 15.62
C ASP A 345 14.97 8.07 15.49
N LEU A 346 14.72 7.60 14.26
CA LEU A 346 14.39 6.20 13.99
C LEU A 346 15.56 5.26 14.34
N SER A 347 16.80 5.69 14.13
CA SER A 347 18.00 4.94 14.52
C SER A 347 18.16 4.80 16.04
N GLN A 348 17.66 5.78 16.81
CA GLN A 348 17.72 5.78 18.28
C GLN A 348 16.52 5.08 18.93
N THR A 349 15.44 4.89 18.19
CA THR A 349 14.20 4.26 18.67
C THR A 349 14.41 2.78 18.90
N ARG A 350 14.50 2.34 20.17
CA ARG A 350 14.73 0.93 20.52
C ARG A 350 13.51 0.06 20.30
N VAL A 351 13.69 -1.03 19.56
CA VAL A 351 12.64 -2.03 19.33
C VAL A 351 12.88 -3.26 20.22
N MET A 352 11.93 -3.55 21.11
CA MET A 352 12.02 -4.70 22.02
C MET A 352 11.65 -6.00 21.28
N GLY A 353 12.51 -7.02 21.37
CA GLY A 353 12.21 -8.37 20.86
C GLY A 353 12.55 -8.62 19.38
N VAL A 354 13.34 -7.75 18.74
CA VAL A 354 13.83 -7.91 17.36
C VAL A 354 15.37 -7.96 17.37
N GLU A 355 15.98 -8.72 16.45
CA GLU A 355 17.45 -8.82 16.33
C GLU A 355 18.12 -7.48 16.00
N VAL A 356 17.42 -6.60 15.28
CA VAL A 356 17.89 -5.25 14.96
C VAL A 356 17.33 -4.27 15.97
N SER A 357 18.21 -3.49 16.59
CA SER A 357 17.91 -2.71 17.78
C SER A 357 17.19 -1.38 17.54
N ASN A 358 16.87 -1.04 16.28
CA ASN A 358 16.25 0.24 15.94
C ASN A 358 15.10 0.15 14.92
N ALA A 359 14.30 1.22 14.86
CA ALA A 359 13.13 1.33 13.98
C ALA A 359 13.47 1.56 12.50
N LEU A 360 14.76 1.73 12.14
CA LEU A 360 15.21 1.70 10.74
C LEU A 360 15.37 0.28 10.21
N GLY A 361 15.49 -0.71 11.09
CA GLY A 361 15.85 -2.07 10.69
C GLY A 361 17.31 -2.19 10.21
N ILE A 362 18.19 -1.23 10.54
CA ILE A 362 19.61 -1.26 10.16
C ILE A 362 20.49 -1.37 11.42
N PRO A 363 21.24 -2.47 11.64
CA PRO A 363 22.06 -2.63 12.82
C PRO A 363 23.25 -1.65 12.82
N ASN A 364 23.56 -1.12 14.00
CA ASN A 364 24.69 -0.21 14.24
C ASN A 364 24.73 0.99 13.27
N PHE A 365 23.57 1.55 12.95
CA PHE A 365 23.49 2.79 12.16
C PHE A 365 23.97 3.97 13.02
N GLY A 366 25.09 4.58 12.65
CA GLY A 366 25.77 5.61 13.43
C GLY A 366 26.24 6.80 12.59
N GLU A 367 27.28 7.48 13.06
CA GLU A 367 27.76 8.76 12.49
C GLU A 367 28.26 8.60 11.05
N ASN A 368 28.98 7.52 10.74
CA ASN A 368 29.48 7.26 9.39
C ASN A 368 28.33 7.04 8.40
N GLU A 369 27.31 6.27 8.77
CA GLU A 369 26.16 6.04 7.92
C GLU A 369 25.31 7.31 7.75
N MET A 370 25.17 8.12 8.80
CA MET A 370 24.52 9.44 8.72
C MET A 370 25.25 10.38 7.75
N PHE A 371 26.59 10.48 7.89
CA PHE A 371 27.43 11.29 7.01
C PHE A 371 27.30 10.85 5.54
N VAL A 372 27.37 9.55 5.30
CA VAL A 372 27.19 8.97 3.96
C VAL A 372 25.80 9.29 3.41
N LEU A 373 24.74 9.07 4.20
CA LEU A 373 23.37 9.32 3.76
C LEU A 373 23.16 10.78 3.38
N GLU A 374 23.62 11.73 4.20
CA GLU A 374 23.55 13.17 3.89
C GLU A 374 24.17 13.48 2.52
N HIS A 375 25.37 12.97 2.27
CA HIS A 375 26.09 13.22 1.02
C HIS A 375 25.35 12.62 -0.18
N LEU A 376 24.82 11.41 -0.05
CA LEU A 376 24.03 10.75 -1.08
C LEU A 376 22.70 11.48 -1.35
N LEU A 377 22.04 12.01 -0.31
CA LEU A 377 20.82 12.83 -0.45
C LEU A 377 21.09 14.13 -1.20
N HIS A 378 22.28 14.70 -1.06
CA HIS A 378 22.75 15.83 -1.87
C HIS A 378 23.21 15.46 -3.29
N GLY A 379 23.11 14.18 -3.68
CA GLY A 379 23.45 13.71 -5.03
C GLY A 379 24.93 13.54 -5.29
N LYS A 380 25.76 13.50 -4.24
CA LYS A 380 27.19 13.19 -4.38
C LYS A 380 27.37 11.72 -4.77
N THR A 381 28.36 11.46 -5.60
CA THR A 381 28.85 10.12 -5.95
C THR A 381 29.64 9.50 -4.80
N ASP A 382 29.81 8.18 -4.82
CA ASP A 382 30.57 7.45 -3.79
C ASP A 382 32.00 7.98 -3.64
N GLN A 383 32.63 8.38 -4.76
CA GLN A 383 33.97 8.98 -4.77
C GLN A 383 33.98 10.36 -4.09
N GLU A 384 32.96 11.18 -4.34
CA GLU A 384 32.81 12.50 -3.71
C GLU A 384 32.51 12.38 -2.21
N VAL A 385 31.79 11.34 -1.78
CA VAL A 385 31.56 11.05 -0.35
C VAL A 385 32.88 10.70 0.34
N ILE A 386 33.67 9.80 -0.24
CA ILE A 386 34.98 9.40 0.31
C ILE A 386 35.94 10.60 0.35
N ALA A 387 35.95 11.42 -0.71
CA ALA A 387 36.81 12.60 -0.78
C ALA A 387 36.42 13.71 0.21
N ALA A 388 35.16 13.75 0.66
CA ALA A 388 34.67 14.75 1.62
C ALA A 388 34.96 14.38 3.09
N ALA A 389 35.50 13.19 3.36
CA ALA A 389 35.76 12.70 4.70
C ALA A 389 36.84 13.52 5.43
N GLU A 390 36.68 13.71 6.74
CA GLU A 390 37.67 14.41 7.57
C GLU A 390 39.01 13.66 7.63
N PRO A 391 40.13 14.38 7.79
CA PRO A 391 41.45 13.75 7.99
C PRO A 391 41.44 12.86 9.23
N GLY A 392 41.50 11.54 9.03
CA GLY A 392 41.50 10.54 10.12
C GLY A 392 40.40 9.49 10.01
N VAL A 393 39.38 9.71 9.17
CA VAL A 393 38.40 8.65 8.83
C VAL A 393 39.06 7.66 7.86
N ASN A 394 38.97 6.37 8.18
CA ASN A 394 39.49 5.32 7.32
C ASN A 394 38.59 5.18 6.07
N PRO A 395 39.12 5.35 4.84
CA PRO A 395 38.34 5.19 3.61
C PRO A 395 37.64 3.83 3.50
N ASP A 396 38.23 2.76 4.02
CA ASP A 396 37.65 1.42 3.96
C ASP A 396 36.36 1.33 4.81
N ASP A 397 36.31 2.02 5.96
CA ASP A 397 35.12 2.05 6.82
C ASP A 397 33.98 2.83 6.16
N LEU A 398 34.31 3.87 5.38
CA LEU A 398 33.33 4.62 4.59
C LEU A 398 32.79 3.80 3.42
N ILE A 399 33.62 3.01 2.74
CA ILE A 399 33.15 2.11 1.68
C ILE A 399 32.12 1.12 2.24
N VAL A 400 32.40 0.51 3.40
CA VAL A 400 31.45 -0.38 4.08
C VAL A 400 30.15 0.36 4.46
N SER A 401 30.25 1.63 4.88
CA SER A 401 29.09 2.45 5.23
C SER A 401 28.25 2.82 3.99
N ILE A 402 28.89 3.15 2.87
CA ILE A 402 28.26 3.38 1.56
C ILE A 402 27.49 2.15 1.13
N GLU A 403 28.13 0.98 1.16
CA GLU A 403 27.47 -0.28 0.82
C GLU A 403 26.28 -0.54 1.73
N ARG A 404 26.40 -0.30 3.05
CA ARG A 404 25.30 -0.48 4.00
C ARG A 404 24.12 0.45 3.70
N VAL A 405 24.37 1.74 3.46
CA VAL A 405 23.32 2.73 3.16
C VAL A 405 22.65 2.44 1.82
N ARG A 406 23.41 2.12 0.77
CA ARG A 406 22.85 1.80 -0.55
C ARG A 406 22.04 0.50 -0.56
N ASN A 407 22.47 -0.49 0.21
CA ASN A 407 21.76 -1.78 0.30
C ASN A 407 20.59 -1.76 1.30
N ALA A 408 20.45 -0.70 2.10
CA ALA A 408 19.34 -0.57 3.03
C ALA A 408 18.02 -0.41 2.27
N ILE A 409 17.13 -1.38 2.46
CA ILE A 409 15.81 -1.46 1.82
C ILE A 409 15.01 -0.16 2.02
N ILE A 410 15.05 0.39 3.24
CA ILE A 410 14.31 1.59 3.64
C ILE A 410 14.74 2.86 2.88
N PHE A 411 15.98 2.95 2.39
CA PHE A 411 16.49 4.13 1.68
C PHE A 411 16.38 4.05 0.16
N ARG A 412 15.96 2.91 -0.40
CA ARG A 412 15.78 2.77 -1.87
C ARG A 412 14.96 3.91 -2.49
N PRO A 413 13.82 4.35 -1.92
CA PRO A 413 13.01 5.44 -2.52
C PRO A 413 13.76 6.78 -2.62
N LEU A 414 14.76 7.00 -1.77
CA LEU A 414 15.58 8.21 -1.71
C LEU A 414 16.84 8.14 -2.57
N LEU A 415 17.32 6.93 -2.89
CA LEU A 415 18.63 6.68 -3.51
C LEU A 415 18.54 6.04 -4.90
N ALA A 416 17.34 5.64 -5.33
CA ALA A 416 17.07 5.02 -6.64
C ALA A 416 17.17 6.02 -7.80
#